data_AF-A0A1B0DE58-F1
#
_entry.id   AF-A0A1B0DE58-F1
#
_cell.length_a   1.000
_cell.length_b   1.000
_cell.length_c   1.000
_cell.angle_alpha   90.00
_cell.angle_beta   90.00
_cell.angle_gamma   90.00
#
_symmetry.space_group_name_H-M   'P 1'
#
loop_
_entity.id
_entity.type
_entity.pdbx_description
1 polymer ?
#
loop_
_entity_poly.entity_id
_entity_poly.type
_entity_poly.pdbx_seq_one_letter_code
_entity_poly.pdbx_strand_id
1 'polypeptide(L)'
;MLNAVTRLKKFVDQQVARSSSQAKDMEDISSILKLLGSSDRVFAFDTFADMTKGFHEVAKTTENSAMTLESAISERFNMLLDVLTAHSDLCDRVEKGIVTEHQRALTKMLTLNKQKMKGVIRGTAADNVAALHEKEIAQTGVVGTLGRRSAFSLQCVLQETSLAQEYLQALPSIILAFCNEQNQCNTHSADTWKEILNAEAKRLSQ
;
A
#
# COMPACT_ATOMS: atom_id res chain seq x y z
N MET A 1 -4.92 -9.58 -1.41
CA MET A 1 -5.27 -8.15 -1.23
C MET A 1 -4.06 -7.23 -1.30
N LEU A 2 -2.98 -7.51 -0.54
CA LEU A 2 -1.73 -6.73 -0.53
C LEU A 2 -1.20 -6.33 -1.91
N ASN A 3 -1.11 -7.30 -2.85
CA ASN A 3 -0.67 -7.03 -4.23
C ASN A 3 -1.55 -6.02 -4.97
N ALA A 4 -2.87 -6.04 -4.74
CA ALA A 4 -3.79 -5.10 -5.39
C ALA A 4 -3.60 -3.68 -4.84
N VAL A 5 -3.51 -3.53 -3.52
CA VAL A 5 -3.24 -2.23 -2.86
C VAL A 5 -1.87 -1.68 -3.27
N THR A 6 -0.86 -2.55 -3.37
CA THR A 6 0.49 -2.17 -3.81
C THR A 6 0.47 -1.60 -5.23
N ARG A 7 -0.27 -2.24 -6.14
CA ARG A 7 -0.45 -1.75 -7.51
C ARG A 7 -1.20 -0.43 -7.55
N LEU A 8 -2.25 -0.26 -6.74
CA LEU A 8 -2.97 1.01 -6.63
C LEU A 8 -2.06 2.15 -6.16
N LYS A 9 -1.29 1.91 -5.08
CA LYS A 9 -0.30 2.87 -4.57
C LYS A 9 0.70 3.27 -5.66
N LYS A 10 1.22 2.31 -6.43
CA LYS A 10 2.11 2.60 -7.56
C LYS A 10 1.48 3.53 -8.60
N PHE A 11 0.20 3.37 -8.91
CA PHE A 11 -0.50 4.27 -9.84
C PHE A 11 -0.61 5.70 -9.27
N VAL A 12 -0.87 5.84 -7.97
CA VAL A 12 -0.92 7.14 -7.29
C VAL A 12 0.44 7.82 -7.33
N ASP A 13 1.52 7.11 -6.96
CA ASP A 13 2.88 7.67 -6.99
C ASP A 13 3.28 8.13 -8.41
N GLN A 14 2.93 7.33 -9.41
CA GLN A 14 3.16 7.71 -10.80
C GLN A 14 2.35 8.95 -11.21
N GLN A 15 1.13 9.12 -10.68
CA GLN A 15 0.33 10.31 -10.94
C GLN A 15 0.93 11.54 -10.26
N VAL A 16 1.37 11.43 -9.01
CA VAL A 16 2.10 12.51 -8.31
C VAL A 16 3.31 12.97 -9.12
N ALA A 17 4.12 12.02 -9.59
CA ALA A 17 5.31 12.33 -10.40
C ALA A 17 4.97 13.03 -11.72
N ARG A 18 3.91 12.55 -12.42
CA ARG A 18 3.44 13.18 -13.66
C ARG A 18 2.92 14.60 -13.41
N SER A 19 2.06 14.79 -12.41
CA SER A 19 1.51 16.11 -12.06
C SER A 19 2.61 17.09 -11.69
N SER A 20 3.61 16.65 -10.91
CA SER A 20 4.76 17.48 -10.55
C SER A 20 5.59 17.90 -11.75
N SER A 21 5.81 17.00 -12.72
CA SER A 21 6.48 17.33 -13.98
C SER A 21 5.66 18.32 -14.80
N GLN A 22 4.36 18.06 -14.95
CA GLN A 22 3.46 18.92 -15.70
C GLN A 22 3.39 20.33 -15.11
N ALA A 23 3.38 20.48 -13.79
CA ALA A 23 3.41 21.79 -13.14
C ALA A 23 4.67 22.59 -13.54
N LYS A 24 5.84 21.94 -13.55
CA LYS A 24 7.10 22.58 -13.98
C LYS A 24 7.06 22.99 -15.45
N ASP A 25 6.57 22.11 -16.32
CA ASP A 25 6.45 22.42 -17.74
C ASP A 25 5.53 23.64 -17.98
N MET A 26 4.44 23.76 -17.23
CA MET A 26 3.52 24.91 -17.32
C MET A 26 4.16 26.21 -16.80
N GLU A 27 4.96 26.13 -15.73
CA GLU A 27 5.70 27.28 -15.20
C GLU A 27 6.79 27.77 -16.18
N ASP A 28 7.47 26.83 -16.83
CA ASP A 28 8.47 27.15 -17.86
C ASP A 28 7.82 27.81 -19.07
N ILE A 29 6.64 27.35 -19.50
CA ILE A 29 5.86 28.00 -20.56
C ILE A 29 5.49 29.43 -20.15
N SER A 30 4.99 29.63 -18.93
CA SER A 30 4.68 30.98 -18.42
C SER A 30 5.91 31.89 -18.48
N SER A 31 7.06 31.41 -18.03
CA SER A 31 8.32 32.14 -18.06
C SER A 31 8.75 32.51 -19.48
N ILE A 32 8.63 31.58 -20.43
CA ILE A 32 8.93 31.83 -21.85
C ILE A 32 8.00 32.90 -22.44
N LEU A 33 6.69 32.80 -22.19
CA LEU A 33 5.71 33.77 -22.67
C LEU A 33 5.98 35.17 -22.14
N LYS A 34 6.36 35.28 -20.87
CA LYS A 34 6.76 36.55 -20.25
C LYS A 34 7.99 37.17 -20.93
N LEU A 35 8.98 36.35 -21.26
CA LEU A 35 10.18 36.80 -21.98
C LEU A 35 9.84 37.26 -23.40
N LEU A 36 8.99 36.52 -24.10
CA LEU A 36 8.52 36.90 -25.45
C LEU A 36 7.74 38.21 -25.43
N GLY A 37 6.85 38.40 -24.44
CA GLY A 37 6.06 39.62 -24.27
C GLY A 37 6.87 40.84 -23.88
N SER A 38 8.08 40.65 -23.33
CA SER A 38 9.01 41.73 -22.99
C SER A 38 9.84 42.21 -24.20
N SER A 39 9.74 41.54 -25.35
CA SER A 39 10.47 41.89 -26.57
C SER A 39 9.63 42.79 -27.48
N ASP A 40 9.76 44.11 -27.30
CA ASP A 40 9.05 45.17 -28.06
C ASP A 40 9.32 45.16 -29.58
N ARG A 41 10.18 44.27 -30.08
CA ARG A 41 10.58 44.23 -31.49
C ARG A 41 9.64 43.40 -32.37
N VAL A 42 8.88 42.46 -31.79
CA VAL A 42 8.13 41.46 -32.56
C VAL A 42 6.65 41.46 -32.19
N PHE A 43 6.33 41.57 -30.91
CA PHE A 43 4.96 41.55 -30.41
C PHE A 43 4.63 42.88 -29.73
N ALA A 44 3.36 43.27 -29.76
CA ALA A 44 2.90 44.42 -28.99
C ALA A 44 3.07 44.15 -27.50
N PHE A 45 3.31 45.21 -26.73
CA PHE A 45 3.37 45.15 -25.26
C PHE A 45 2.12 44.41 -24.72
N ASP A 46 2.33 43.53 -23.75
CA ASP A 46 1.29 42.68 -23.12
C ASP A 46 0.57 41.66 -24.01
N THR A 47 1.05 41.37 -25.23
CA THR A 47 0.44 40.37 -26.14
C THR A 47 0.18 39.02 -25.45
N PHE A 48 1.05 38.58 -24.55
CA PHE A 48 0.96 37.29 -23.88
C PHE A 48 0.60 37.39 -22.38
N ALA A 49 0.12 38.54 -21.90
CA ALA A 49 -0.09 38.76 -20.47
C ALA A 49 -1.09 37.75 -19.86
N ASP A 50 -2.26 37.58 -20.48
CA ASP A 50 -3.28 36.63 -20.00
C ASP A 50 -2.82 35.17 -20.11
N MET A 51 -2.10 34.82 -21.18
CA MET A 51 -1.52 33.47 -21.34
C MET A 51 -0.47 33.20 -20.26
N THR A 52 0.45 34.14 -20.04
CA THR A 52 1.49 34.06 -18.99
C THR A 52 0.85 33.81 -17.63
N LYS A 53 -0.17 34.60 -17.29
CA LYS A 53 -0.91 34.46 -16.04
C LYS A 53 -1.58 33.08 -15.94
N GLY A 54 -2.31 32.66 -16.97
CA GLY A 54 -3.05 31.40 -16.92
C GLY A 54 -2.15 30.16 -16.85
N PHE A 55 -1.03 30.14 -17.57
CA PHE A 55 -0.05 29.05 -17.45
C PHE A 55 0.56 28.97 -16.04
N HIS A 56 0.87 30.11 -15.43
CA HIS A 56 1.36 30.17 -14.04
C HIS A 56 0.31 29.69 -13.03
N GLU A 57 -0.95 30.10 -13.19
CA GLU A 57 -2.04 29.66 -12.32
C GLU A 57 -2.28 28.15 -12.41
N VAL A 58 -2.28 27.59 -13.63
CA VAL A 58 -2.38 26.13 -13.83
C VAL A 58 -1.17 25.40 -13.26
N ALA A 59 0.05 25.92 -13.44
CA ALA A 59 1.26 25.36 -12.85
C ALA A 59 1.12 25.24 -11.32
N LYS A 60 0.77 26.34 -10.66
CA LYS A 60 0.59 26.40 -9.20
C LYS A 60 -0.50 25.46 -8.71
N THR A 61 -1.65 25.43 -9.39
CA THR A 61 -2.74 24.51 -9.01
C THR A 61 -2.35 23.05 -9.18
N THR A 62 -1.66 22.72 -10.27
CA THR A 62 -1.18 21.35 -10.52
C THR A 62 -0.13 20.92 -9.48
N GLU A 63 0.77 21.83 -9.09
CA GLU A 63 1.77 21.60 -8.04
C GLU A 63 1.10 21.35 -6.68
N ASN A 64 0.17 22.22 -6.27
CA ASN A 64 -0.58 22.05 -5.04
C ASN A 64 -1.37 20.72 -5.02
N SER A 65 -1.95 20.35 -6.16
CA SER A 65 -2.63 19.06 -6.30
C SER A 65 -1.67 17.89 -6.13
N ALA A 66 -0.49 17.95 -6.76
CA ALA A 66 0.54 16.92 -6.61
C ALA A 66 0.98 16.76 -5.14
N MET A 67 1.16 17.87 -4.42
CA MET A 67 1.48 17.85 -2.98
C MET A 67 0.35 17.24 -2.14
N THR A 68 -0.91 17.51 -2.45
CA THR A 68 -2.06 16.90 -1.77
C THR A 68 -2.14 15.39 -2.05
N LEU A 69 -1.93 14.98 -3.30
CA LEU A 69 -1.87 13.56 -3.66
C LEU A 69 -0.74 12.84 -2.91
N GLU A 70 0.43 13.47 -2.77
CA GLU A 70 1.57 12.90 -2.05
C GLU A 70 1.28 12.79 -0.54
N SER A 71 0.98 13.91 0.11
CA SER A 71 0.82 13.97 1.57
C SER A 71 -0.48 13.37 2.10
N ALA A 72 -1.62 13.59 1.44
CA ALA A 72 -2.91 13.17 1.99
C ALA A 72 -3.38 11.80 1.47
N ILE A 73 -2.85 11.34 0.32
CA ILE A 73 -3.34 10.12 -0.34
C ILE A 73 -2.28 9.04 -0.34
N SER A 74 -1.05 9.33 -0.80
CA SER A 74 0.03 8.33 -0.80
C SER A 74 0.37 7.89 0.63
N GLU A 75 0.38 8.80 1.62
CA GLU A 75 0.56 8.44 3.03
C GLU A 75 -0.50 7.45 3.55
N ARG A 76 -1.77 7.64 3.18
CA ARG A 76 -2.86 6.73 3.59
C ARG A 76 -2.72 5.35 2.94
N PHE A 77 -2.22 5.30 1.70
CA PHE A 77 -1.84 4.02 1.08
C PHE A 77 -0.64 3.37 1.78
N ASN A 78 0.35 4.14 2.23
CA ASN A 78 1.49 3.61 2.99
C ASN A 78 1.03 2.95 4.28
N MET A 79 0.21 3.63 5.08
CA MET A 79 -0.34 3.09 6.32
C MET A 79 -1.11 1.77 6.07
N LEU A 80 -1.93 1.72 5.02
CA LEU A 80 -2.65 0.50 4.66
C LEU A 80 -1.69 -0.64 4.25
N LEU A 81 -0.64 -0.32 3.50
CA LEU A 81 0.37 -1.30 3.09
C LEU A 81 1.17 -1.82 4.28
N ASP A 82 1.50 -0.97 5.25
CA ASP A 82 2.23 -1.37 6.46
C ASP A 82 1.42 -2.38 7.28
N VAL A 83 0.14 -2.11 7.52
CA VAL A 83 -0.77 -3.03 8.23
C VAL A 83 -0.91 -4.37 7.47
N LEU A 84 -1.12 -4.31 6.16
CA LEU A 84 -1.27 -5.52 5.34
C LEU A 84 0.00 -6.35 5.26
N THR A 85 1.17 -5.70 5.24
CA THR A 85 2.48 -6.36 5.22
C THR A 85 2.75 -6.99 6.57
N ALA A 86 2.54 -6.27 7.67
CA ALA A 86 2.69 -6.79 9.03
C ALA A 86 1.78 -8.02 9.28
N HIS A 87 0.53 -7.96 8.81
CA HIS A 87 -0.39 -9.10 8.86
C HIS A 87 0.13 -10.30 8.05
N SER A 88 0.61 -10.07 6.82
CA SER A 88 1.20 -11.12 5.98
C SER A 88 2.40 -11.77 6.65
N ASP A 89 3.31 -10.97 7.22
CA ASP A 89 4.52 -11.43 7.90
C ASP A 89 4.20 -12.23 9.17
N LEU A 90 3.17 -11.81 9.92
CA LEU A 90 2.67 -12.54 11.08
C LEU A 90 2.14 -13.93 10.67
N CYS A 91 1.31 -13.99 9.64
CA CYS A 91 0.78 -15.24 9.11
C CYS A 91 1.90 -16.20 8.70
N ASP A 92 2.87 -15.70 7.92
CA ASP A 92 4.04 -16.44 7.48
C ASP A 92 4.85 -16.99 8.66
N ARG A 93 5.10 -16.16 9.68
CA ARG A 93 5.84 -16.56 10.87
C ARG A 93 5.12 -17.61 11.70
N VAL A 94 3.80 -17.50 11.84
CA VAL A 94 2.98 -18.47 12.59
C VAL A 94 2.94 -19.81 11.86
N GLU A 95 2.73 -19.79 10.54
CA GLU A 95 2.68 -20.99 9.71
C GLU A 95 4.03 -21.74 9.69
N LYS A 96 5.11 -21.03 9.33
CA LYS A 96 6.45 -21.61 9.19
C LYS A 96 7.12 -21.91 10.53
N GLY A 97 6.70 -21.21 11.59
CA GLY A 97 7.20 -21.40 12.95
C GLY A 97 6.33 -22.38 13.75
N ILE A 98 5.43 -21.84 14.57
CA ILE A 98 4.76 -22.61 15.62
C ILE A 98 3.86 -23.72 15.10
N VAL A 99 3.15 -23.51 13.98
CA VAL A 99 2.26 -24.54 13.39
C VAL A 99 3.11 -25.70 12.88
N THR A 100 4.18 -25.40 12.16
CA THR A 100 5.12 -26.42 11.67
C THR A 100 5.80 -27.19 12.81
N GLU A 101 6.23 -26.50 13.87
CA GLU A 101 6.81 -27.14 15.07
C GLU A 101 5.80 -28.05 15.77
N HIS A 102 4.56 -27.58 15.98
CA HIS A 102 3.50 -28.36 16.60
C HIS A 102 3.17 -29.61 15.78
N GLN A 103 3.05 -29.47 14.45
CA GLN A 103 2.81 -30.59 13.53
C GLN A 103 3.94 -31.62 13.57
N ARG A 104 5.21 -31.16 13.64
CA ARG A 104 6.37 -32.04 13.78
C ARG A 104 6.33 -32.81 15.10
N ALA A 105 5.97 -32.14 16.20
CA ALA A 105 5.84 -32.77 17.52
C ALA A 105 4.73 -33.83 17.56
N LEU A 106 3.59 -33.56 16.93
CA LEU A 106 2.49 -34.52 16.78
C LEU A 106 2.92 -35.74 15.96
N THR A 107 3.63 -35.52 14.84
CA THR A 107 4.14 -36.62 14.00
C THR A 107 5.13 -37.51 14.75
N LYS A 108 6.00 -36.92 15.56
CA LYS A 108 6.94 -37.66 16.43
C LYS A 108 6.19 -38.48 17.49
N MET A 109 5.16 -37.91 18.12
CA MET A 109 4.30 -38.62 19.07
C MET A 109 3.61 -39.83 18.42
N LEU A 110 3.04 -39.65 17.22
CA LEU A 110 2.42 -40.75 16.45
C LEU A 110 3.43 -41.86 16.13
N THR A 111 4.68 -41.49 15.81
CA THR A 111 5.75 -42.45 15.52
C THR A 111 6.14 -43.26 16.75
N LEU A 112 6.29 -42.59 17.91
CA LEU A 112 6.55 -43.26 19.20
C LEU A 112 5.43 -44.24 19.57
N ASN A 113 4.17 -43.83 19.40
CA ASN A 113 3.01 -44.70 19.67
C ASN A 113 3.01 -45.95 18.78
N LYS A 114 3.29 -45.80 17.49
CA LYS A 114 3.42 -46.93 16.55
C LYS A 114 4.57 -47.87 16.93
N GLN A 115 5.72 -47.33 17.32
CA GLN A 115 6.88 -48.13 17.74
C GLN A 115 6.58 -48.91 19.02
N LYS A 116 5.98 -48.26 20.02
CA LYS A 116 5.56 -48.89 21.28
C LYS A 116 4.59 -50.04 21.02
N MET A 117 3.52 -49.81 20.24
CA MET A 117 2.54 -50.85 19.90
C MET A 117 3.19 -52.04 19.19
N LYS A 118 4.05 -51.79 18.18
CA LYS A 118 4.79 -52.87 17.50
C LYS A 118 5.69 -53.63 18.47
N GLY A 119 6.30 -52.93 19.41
CA GLY A 119 7.18 -53.54 20.40
C GLY A 119 6.44 -54.47 21.37
N VAL A 120 5.25 -54.08 21.80
CA VAL A 120 4.37 -54.92 22.63
C VAL A 120 3.93 -56.18 21.86
N ILE A 121 3.48 -56.02 20.60
CA ILE A 121 2.99 -57.15 19.79
C ILE A 121 4.10 -58.15 19.45
N ARG A 122 5.32 -57.67 19.19
CA ARG A 122 6.47 -58.53 18.83
C ARG A 122 7.16 -59.19 20.02
N GLY A 123 6.73 -58.93 21.26
CA GLY A 123 7.37 -59.48 22.45
C GLY A 123 8.78 -58.93 22.70
N THR A 124 9.06 -57.68 22.30
CA THR A 124 10.34 -57.03 22.61
C THR A 124 10.52 -56.88 24.12
N ALA A 125 11.76 -56.89 24.61
CA ALA A 125 12.09 -56.79 26.03
C ALA A 125 11.33 -55.65 26.74
N ALA A 126 10.80 -55.93 27.93
CA ALA A 126 9.98 -55.00 28.71
C ALA A 126 10.68 -53.66 28.94
N ASP A 127 12.00 -53.67 29.17
CA ASP A 127 12.81 -52.47 29.37
C ASP A 127 12.80 -51.53 28.14
N ASN A 128 12.79 -52.09 26.93
CA ASN A 128 12.73 -51.31 25.69
C ASN A 128 11.34 -50.67 25.50
N VAL A 129 10.28 -51.36 25.91
CA VAL A 129 8.91 -50.82 25.88
C VAL A 129 8.73 -49.72 26.94
N ALA A 130 9.30 -49.91 28.13
CA ALA A 130 9.30 -48.91 29.20
C ALA A 130 10.04 -47.63 28.78
N ALA A 131 11.22 -47.76 28.14
CA ALA A 131 11.98 -46.62 27.62
C ALA A 131 11.23 -45.86 26.51
N LEU A 132 10.46 -46.55 25.67
CA LEU A 132 9.59 -45.91 24.67
C LEU A 132 8.42 -45.17 25.32
N HIS A 133 7.86 -45.71 26.40
CA HIS A 133 6.78 -45.07 27.15
C HIS A 133 7.24 -43.80 27.85
N GLU A 134 8.43 -43.79 28.45
CA GLU A 134 8.99 -42.58 29.06
C GLU A 134 9.22 -41.46 28.01
N LYS A 135 9.72 -41.82 26.82
CA LYS A 135 9.85 -40.88 25.68
C LYS A 135 8.49 -40.34 25.22
N GLU A 136 7.45 -41.16 25.22
CA GLU A 136 6.09 -40.76 24.88
C GLU A 136 5.51 -39.77 25.90
N ILE A 137 5.70 -40.02 27.20
CA ILE A 137 5.29 -39.10 28.27
C ILE A 137 5.98 -37.74 28.10
N ALA A 138 7.30 -37.74 27.90
CA ALA A 138 8.04 -36.51 27.66
C ALA A 138 7.55 -35.77 26.41
N GLN A 139 7.30 -36.50 25.31
CA GLN A 139 6.78 -35.93 24.07
C GLN A 139 5.37 -35.36 24.23
N THR A 140 4.54 -35.94 25.11
CA THR A 140 3.19 -35.44 25.44
C THR A 140 3.26 -34.04 26.06
N GLY A 141 4.22 -33.80 26.97
CA GLY A 141 4.45 -32.47 27.54
C GLY A 141 4.87 -31.42 26.51
N VAL A 142 5.71 -31.82 25.54
CA VAL A 142 6.10 -30.96 24.41
C VAL A 142 4.91 -30.62 23.52
N VAL A 143 4.11 -31.61 23.14
CA VAL A 143 2.89 -31.41 22.33
C VAL A 143 1.90 -30.49 23.05
N GLY A 144 1.64 -30.70 24.35
CA GLY A 144 0.74 -29.83 25.11
C GLY A 144 1.22 -28.38 25.18
N THR A 145 2.53 -28.16 25.33
CA THR A 145 3.10 -26.80 25.34
C THR A 145 3.03 -26.13 23.97
N LEU A 146 3.38 -26.85 22.90
CA LEU A 146 3.26 -26.34 21.53
C LEU A 146 1.81 -26.10 21.13
N GLY A 147 0.87 -26.94 21.60
CA GLY A 147 -0.56 -26.76 21.38
C GLY A 147 -1.08 -25.45 21.98
N ARG A 148 -0.70 -25.12 23.21
CA ARG A 148 -1.05 -23.84 23.84
C ARG A 148 -0.47 -22.64 23.09
N ARG A 149 0.81 -22.72 22.71
CA ARG A 149 1.48 -21.67 21.92
C ARG A 149 0.82 -21.49 20.55
N SER A 150 0.49 -22.60 19.88
CA SER A 150 -0.20 -22.60 18.59
C SER A 150 -1.60 -21.96 18.69
N ALA A 151 -2.37 -22.28 19.73
CA ALA A 151 -3.68 -21.69 19.96
C ALA A 151 -3.59 -20.18 20.23
N PHE A 152 -2.62 -19.75 21.05
CA PHE A 152 -2.37 -18.33 21.30
C PHE A 152 -1.97 -17.59 20.02
N SER A 153 -1.02 -18.12 19.24
CA SER A 153 -0.60 -17.51 17.98
C SER A 153 -1.73 -17.41 16.97
N LEU A 154 -2.63 -18.40 16.91
CA LEU A 154 -3.82 -18.33 16.08
C LEU A 154 -4.74 -17.18 16.51
N GLN A 155 -4.93 -16.98 17.82
CA GLN A 155 -5.70 -15.85 18.33
C GLN A 155 -5.08 -14.50 17.91
N CYS A 156 -3.76 -14.36 17.97
CA CYS A 156 -3.07 -13.16 17.49
C CYS A 156 -3.31 -12.93 15.99
N VAL A 157 -3.24 -13.99 15.17
CA VAL A 157 -3.53 -13.88 13.73
C VAL A 157 -4.97 -13.44 13.49
N LEU A 158 -5.94 -13.97 14.23
CA LEU A 158 -7.35 -13.58 14.11
C LEU A 158 -7.56 -12.10 14.47
N GLN A 159 -6.95 -11.63 15.55
CA GLN A 159 -7.01 -10.22 15.95
C GLN A 159 -6.38 -9.30 14.91
N GLU A 160 -5.20 -9.68 14.39
CA GLU A 160 -4.51 -8.92 13.35
C GLU A 160 -5.30 -8.92 12.02
N THR A 161 -5.96 -10.03 11.69
CA THR A 161 -6.84 -10.13 10.52
C THR A 161 -8.00 -9.13 10.63
N SER A 162 -8.62 -9.04 11.81
CA SER A 162 -9.69 -8.08 12.08
C SER A 162 -9.20 -6.64 11.92
N LEU A 163 -8.01 -6.32 12.45
CA LEU A 163 -7.39 -5.01 12.30
C LEU A 163 -7.13 -4.68 10.82
N ALA A 164 -6.52 -5.61 10.08
CA ALA A 164 -6.26 -5.43 8.65
C ALA A 164 -7.55 -5.22 7.84
N GLN A 165 -8.64 -5.90 8.20
CA GLN A 165 -9.96 -5.72 7.58
C GLN A 165 -10.54 -4.34 7.87
N GLU A 166 -10.40 -3.82 9.09
CA GLU A 166 -10.86 -2.48 9.48
C GLU A 166 -10.13 -1.40 8.67
N TYR A 167 -8.80 -1.50 8.57
CA TYR A 167 -8.01 -0.56 7.76
C TYR A 167 -8.35 -0.65 6.27
N LEU A 168 -8.65 -1.84 5.74
CA LEU A 168 -9.08 -2.02 4.36
C LEU A 168 -10.40 -1.29 4.05
N GLN A 169 -11.28 -1.08 5.05
CA GLN A 169 -12.50 -0.29 4.86
C GLN A 169 -12.21 1.19 4.55
N ALA A 170 -10.99 1.68 4.81
CA ALA A 170 -10.59 3.04 4.41
C ALA A 170 -10.35 3.16 2.91
N LEU A 171 -10.09 2.07 2.17
CA LEU A 171 -9.68 2.09 0.77
C LEU A 171 -10.66 2.86 -0.14
N PRO A 172 -11.99 2.66 -0.08
CA PRO A 172 -12.92 3.43 -0.90
C PRO A 172 -12.82 4.94 -0.66
N SER A 173 -12.65 5.37 0.59
CA SER A 173 -12.50 6.79 0.93
C SER A 173 -11.18 7.39 0.44
N ILE A 174 -10.10 6.59 0.39
CA ILE A 174 -8.81 7.02 -0.17
C ILE A 174 -8.94 7.22 -1.69
N ILE A 175 -9.57 6.26 -2.38
CA ILE A 175 -9.81 6.35 -3.83
C ILE A 175 -10.75 7.52 -4.16
N LEU A 176 -11.79 7.74 -3.37
CA LEU A 176 -12.69 8.88 -3.56
C LEU A 176 -11.96 10.21 -3.39
N ALA A 177 -11.10 10.33 -2.37
CA ALA A 177 -10.27 11.52 -2.19
C ALA A 177 -9.36 11.76 -3.40
N PHE A 178 -8.78 10.70 -3.96
CA PHE A 178 -7.97 10.78 -5.18
C PHE A 178 -8.78 11.30 -6.36
N CYS A 179 -9.95 10.72 -6.61
CA CYS A 179 -10.82 11.15 -7.70
C CYS A 179 -11.27 12.61 -7.55
N ASN A 180 -11.61 13.03 -6.32
CA ASN A 180 -12.03 14.41 -6.04
C ASN A 180 -10.89 15.40 -6.29
N GLU A 181 -9.69 15.10 -5.81
CA GLU A 181 -8.50 15.94 -6.01
C GLU A 181 -8.18 16.10 -7.50
N GLN A 182 -8.21 14.99 -8.26
CA GLN A 182 -8.03 15.04 -9.72
C GLN A 182 -9.11 15.86 -10.42
N ASN A 183 -10.38 15.68 -10.04
CA ASN A 183 -11.48 16.42 -10.63
C ASN A 183 -11.40 17.92 -10.34
N GLN A 184 -11.02 18.29 -9.12
CA GLN A 184 -10.86 19.69 -8.72
C GLN A 184 -9.73 20.38 -9.51
N CYS A 185 -8.57 19.75 -9.59
CA CYS A 185 -7.44 20.26 -10.37
C CYS A 185 -7.80 20.42 -11.86
N ASN A 186 -8.46 19.43 -12.45
CA ASN A 186 -8.88 19.47 -13.84
C ASN A 186 -9.94 20.55 -14.12
N THR A 187 -10.90 20.71 -13.21
CA THR A 187 -11.95 21.73 -13.34
C THR A 187 -11.34 23.12 -13.29
N HIS A 188 -10.47 23.39 -12.32
CA HIS A 188 -9.79 24.68 -12.21
C HIS A 188 -8.96 24.98 -13.46
N SER A 189 -8.17 24.01 -13.93
CA SER A 189 -7.37 24.18 -15.15
C SER A 189 -8.24 24.48 -16.37
N ALA A 190 -9.36 23.77 -16.52
CA ALA A 190 -10.30 24.00 -17.61
C ALA A 190 -10.93 25.40 -17.58
N ASP A 191 -11.21 25.93 -16.39
CA ASP A 191 -11.75 27.28 -16.25
C ASP A 191 -10.69 28.34 -16.58
N THR A 192 -9.45 28.18 -16.11
CA THR A 192 -8.33 29.06 -16.52
C THR A 192 -8.11 29.05 -18.03
N TRP A 193 -8.20 27.89 -18.68
CA TRP A 193 -8.10 27.81 -20.15
C TRP A 193 -9.23 28.53 -20.88
N LYS A 194 -10.47 28.47 -20.37
CA LYS A 194 -11.58 29.24 -20.94
C LYS A 194 -11.35 30.74 -20.80
N GLU A 195 -10.81 31.19 -19.67
CA GLU A 195 -10.48 32.60 -19.46
C GLU A 195 -9.47 33.11 -20.48
N ILE A 196 -8.39 32.36 -20.71
CA ILE A 196 -7.37 32.69 -21.74
C ILE A 196 -8.00 32.76 -23.14
N LEU A 197 -8.79 31.76 -23.51
CA LEU A 197 -9.43 31.71 -24.83
C LEU A 197 -10.38 32.90 -25.05
N ASN A 198 -11.14 33.27 -24.02
CA ASN A 198 -12.04 34.41 -24.08
C ASN A 198 -11.29 35.75 -24.15
N ALA A 199 -10.19 35.88 -23.43
CA ALA A 199 -9.33 37.07 -23.49
C ALA A 199 -8.74 37.25 -24.90
N GLU A 200 -8.22 36.18 -25.49
CA GLU A 200 -7.65 36.21 -26.83
C GLU A 200 -8.70 36.49 -27.90
N ALA A 201 -9.89 35.90 -27.81
CA ALA A 201 -10.99 36.18 -28.73
C ALA A 201 -11.39 37.67 -28.71
N LYS A 202 -11.41 38.30 -27.52
CA LYS A 202 -11.67 39.75 -27.40
C LYS A 202 -10.56 40.57 -28.05
N ARG A 203 -9.29 40.20 -27.84
CA ARG A 203 -8.13 40.88 -28.43
C ARG A 203 -8.15 40.83 -29.95
N LEU A 204 -8.54 39.70 -30.55
CA LEU A 204 -8.65 39.53 -32.00
C LEU A 204 -9.87 40.23 -32.63
N SER A 205 -10.86 40.58 -31.81
CA SER A 205 -12.06 41.30 -32.27
C SER A 205 -11.93 42.83 -32.25
N GLN A 206 -10.80 43.35 -31.74
CA GLN A 206 -10.45 44.78 -31.70
C GLN A 206 -9.52 45.14 -32.86
#